data_AF-A0A6P7Z110-F1
#
_entry.id   AF-A0A6P7Z110-F1
#
_cell.length_a   1.000
_cell.length_b   1.000
_cell.length_c   1.000
_cell.angle_alpha   90.00
_cell.angle_beta   90.00
_cell.angle_gamma   90.00
#
_symmetry.space_group_name_H-M   'P 1'
#
loop_
_entity.id
_entity.type
_entity.pdbx_description
1 polymer ?
#
loop_
_entity_poly.entity_id
_entity_poly.type
_entity_poly.pdbx_seq_one_letter_code
_entity_poly.pdbx_strand_id
1 'polypeptide(L)'
;MPLSNEKNSVSEDLISDSDSSGLSESTASSSDYDSSRQSFTSDSSSKPSSPASSPPKSVTFDELMAAANDLSNMILAHEIVVNEKFHLEQIDLPEKSVESRVKEIVHKAFWDSLESELNEDPPEYEHAIKLFEEIKEILLSFLAPGANRLRNQICEVLDIDLIRQQADHSAVDICGLANYVVNTMGKLCAPVRDEDVKKLQTTGSIVQLLRDIFHVLDLMKMDMINYTIQNLRPHLQRQIVDYERTKFQEILDKTPNALSQTTEWIKESIEDILSTLPSPGTEQSSGSNLSPTQVLNNGYLKLLQGDYQTKALPETLMTDETRLQELKEKLNHVKKV
;
A
#
# COMPACT_ATOMS: atom_id res chain seq x y z
N MET A 1 -0.13 -46.23 48.26
CA MET A 1 0.92 -47.16 48.71
C MET A 1 0.32 -48.56 48.80
N PRO A 2 1.08 -49.66 48.65
CA PRO A 2 2.51 -49.76 48.30
C PRO A 2 2.73 -49.84 46.75
N LEU A 3 3.87 -49.53 46.13
CA LEU A 3 5.24 -50.14 46.20
C LEU A 3 5.26 -51.58 45.63
N SER A 4 6.24 -52.04 44.82
CA SER A 4 7.53 -51.44 44.41
C SER A 4 8.32 -52.34 43.43
N ASN A 5 9.31 -51.75 42.73
CA ASN A 5 10.61 -52.36 42.33
C ASN A 5 10.65 -53.54 41.32
N GLU A 6 11.73 -53.83 40.58
CA GLU A 6 12.97 -53.07 40.34
C GLU A 6 13.65 -53.40 38.99
N LYS A 7 14.42 -52.40 38.52
CA LYS A 7 15.72 -52.43 37.82
C LYS A 7 16.43 -53.77 37.57
N ASN A 8 17.09 -53.86 36.41
CA ASN A 8 18.56 -53.78 36.26
C ASN A 8 18.97 -53.81 34.76
N SER A 9 20.15 -53.38 34.28
CA SER A 9 21.17 -52.38 34.72
C SER A 9 22.42 -52.49 33.83
N VAL A 10 23.23 -51.41 33.68
CA VAL A 10 24.71 -51.41 33.45
C VAL A 10 25.17 -51.87 32.03
N SER A 11 26.21 -51.34 31.36
CA SER A 11 27.37 -50.45 31.69
C SER A 11 27.68 -49.49 30.50
N GLU A 12 28.20 -48.25 30.66
CA GLU A 12 29.63 -47.80 30.84
C GLU A 12 30.50 -48.03 29.56
N ASP A 13 31.40 -47.17 29.04
CA ASP A 13 32.14 -45.94 29.47
C ASP A 13 32.28 -44.96 28.25
N LEU A 14 32.43 -43.61 28.32
CA LEU A 14 33.44 -42.70 28.91
C LEU A 14 34.86 -42.72 28.27
N ILE A 15 35.32 -41.56 27.73
CA ILE A 15 36.68 -40.90 27.81
C ILE A 15 37.24 -40.19 26.52
N SER A 16 37.57 -38.90 26.71
CA SER A 16 38.58 -37.96 26.11
C SER A 16 38.91 -37.81 24.61
N ASP A 17 38.78 -36.56 24.13
CA ASP A 17 39.81 -35.59 23.65
C ASP A 17 41.08 -35.96 22.83
N SER A 18 41.48 -34.95 22.03
CA SER A 18 42.80 -34.57 21.46
C SER A 18 43.32 -35.17 20.13
N ASP A 19 43.31 -34.29 19.13
CA ASP A 19 44.49 -33.80 18.38
C ASP A 19 45.36 -34.71 17.47
N SER A 20 45.22 -34.44 16.16
CA SER A 20 46.29 -33.90 15.28
C SER A 20 47.16 -34.82 14.37
N SER A 21 47.26 -34.35 13.11
CA SER A 21 48.41 -34.36 12.19
C SER A 21 48.70 -35.52 11.21
N GLY A 22 49.23 -35.14 10.03
CA GLY A 22 49.62 -35.98 8.88
C GLY A 22 48.89 -35.58 7.59
N LEU A 23 49.27 -34.52 6.86
CA LEU A 23 50.34 -34.45 5.82
C LEU A 23 50.12 -35.48 4.69
N SER A 24 50.13 -35.17 3.38
CA SER A 24 51.02 -34.33 2.54
C SER A 24 50.31 -34.00 1.19
N GLU A 25 50.72 -33.13 0.25
CA GLU A 25 51.79 -32.11 0.12
C GLU A 25 51.53 -31.19 -1.11
N SER A 26 52.07 -29.96 -1.08
CA SER A 26 52.78 -29.18 -2.15
C SER A 26 52.21 -29.08 -3.60
N THR A 27 52.33 -27.96 -4.34
CA THR A 27 53.36 -26.90 -4.43
C THR A 27 52.74 -25.51 -4.77
N ALA A 28 53.13 -24.41 -4.09
CA ALA A 28 54.08 -23.33 -4.51
C ALA A 28 53.60 -22.45 -5.70
N SER A 29 53.83 -21.14 -5.84
CA SER A 29 54.46 -20.04 -5.06
C SER A 29 54.13 -18.70 -5.80
N SER A 30 54.36 -17.46 -5.35
CA SER A 30 54.90 -16.81 -4.13
C SER A 30 54.49 -15.31 -4.15
N SER A 31 54.22 -14.63 -3.02
CA SER A 31 55.08 -13.62 -2.33
C SER A 31 55.77 -12.54 -3.22
N ASP A 32 55.90 -11.26 -2.83
CA ASP A 32 55.42 -10.56 -1.62
C ASP A 32 55.37 -9.02 -1.81
N TYR A 33 54.81 -8.33 -0.82
CA TYR A 33 54.71 -6.87 -0.70
C TYR A 33 56.07 -6.17 -0.47
N ASP A 34 56.19 -4.88 -0.83
CA ASP A 34 56.75 -3.89 0.10
C ASP A 34 56.25 -2.45 -0.16
N SER A 35 56.34 -1.60 0.86
CA SER A 35 55.89 -0.20 0.88
C SER A 35 57.07 0.77 0.95
N SER A 36 57.01 1.95 0.31
CA SER A 36 57.52 3.22 0.90
C SER A 36 57.27 4.51 0.11
N ARG A 37 56.56 5.44 0.78
CA ARG A 37 56.85 6.87 1.03
C ARG A 37 57.62 7.74 -0.01
N GLN A 38 56.93 8.83 -0.45
CA GLN A 38 57.39 10.24 -0.59
C GLN A 38 58.55 10.53 -1.61
N SER A 39 58.66 11.67 -2.32
CA SER A 39 58.10 13.03 -2.17
C SER A 39 58.18 13.89 -3.46
N PHE A 40 57.42 15.00 -3.53
CA PHE A 40 57.59 16.25 -4.31
C PHE A 40 58.07 16.25 -5.79
N THR A 41 57.21 16.78 -6.67
CA THR A 41 57.44 18.05 -7.40
C THR A 41 56.10 18.68 -7.82
N SER A 42 56.08 20.01 -7.97
CA SER A 42 54.95 20.78 -8.52
C SER A 42 55.22 21.13 -9.99
N ASP A 43 54.17 21.26 -10.81
CA ASP A 43 54.16 22.34 -11.81
C ASP A 43 52.75 22.72 -12.29
N SER A 44 52.57 24.00 -12.62
CA SER A 44 51.28 24.58 -13.01
C SER A 44 51.04 24.57 -14.52
N SER A 45 49.81 24.31 -14.97
CA SER A 45 49.35 24.78 -16.29
C SER A 45 47.84 25.02 -16.33
N SER A 46 47.46 26.22 -16.74
CA SER A 46 46.09 26.73 -16.75
C SER A 46 45.36 26.44 -18.07
N LYS A 47 44.08 26.04 -17.98
CA LYS A 47 43.11 26.15 -19.09
C LYS A 47 41.73 26.58 -18.56
N PRO A 48 40.98 27.43 -19.28
CA PRO A 48 39.71 27.95 -18.81
C PRO A 48 38.55 26.97 -19.07
N SER A 49 37.71 26.77 -18.06
CA SER A 49 36.48 25.98 -18.17
C SER A 49 35.34 26.84 -18.72
N SER A 50 35.00 26.68 -20.00
CA SER A 50 33.69 27.11 -20.51
C SER A 50 32.64 26.03 -20.18
N PRO A 51 31.43 26.40 -19.72
CA PRO A 51 30.40 25.40 -19.41
C PRO A 51 29.85 24.79 -20.70
N ALA A 52 29.99 23.47 -20.85
CA ALA A 52 29.34 22.74 -21.92
C ALA A 52 27.83 22.64 -21.64
N SER A 53 27.04 23.48 -22.32
CA SER A 53 25.58 23.35 -22.31
C SER A 53 25.20 22.01 -22.92
N SER A 54 24.65 21.12 -22.09
CA SER A 54 24.13 19.83 -22.54
C SER A 54 22.73 20.04 -23.16
N PRO A 55 22.37 19.34 -24.25
CA PRO A 55 21.01 19.44 -24.80
C PRO A 55 19.97 18.99 -23.76
N PRO A 56 18.76 19.56 -23.77
CA PRO A 56 17.69 19.08 -22.90
C PRO A 56 17.40 17.61 -23.23
N LYS A 57 17.46 16.73 -22.23
CA LYS A 57 17.05 15.33 -22.39
C LYS A 57 15.56 15.31 -22.72
N SER A 58 15.21 14.71 -23.85
CA SER A 58 13.82 14.42 -24.19
C SER A 58 13.28 13.37 -23.21
N VAL A 59 12.34 13.76 -22.34
CA VAL A 59 11.68 12.83 -21.42
C VAL A 59 10.90 11.79 -22.24
N THR A 60 11.14 10.52 -21.97
CA THR A 60 10.49 9.40 -22.65
C THR A 60 9.10 9.12 -22.07
N PHE A 61 8.24 8.44 -22.83
CA PHE A 61 6.90 8.07 -22.37
C PHE A 61 6.95 7.18 -21.11
N ASP A 62 7.91 6.27 -21.05
CA ASP A 62 8.10 5.38 -19.90
C ASP A 62 8.55 6.16 -18.64
N GLU A 63 9.41 7.17 -18.80
CA GLU A 63 9.79 8.08 -17.71
C GLU A 63 8.60 8.92 -17.21
N LEU A 64 7.70 9.35 -18.11
CA LEU A 64 6.46 10.06 -17.75
C LEU A 64 5.50 9.15 -16.98
N MET A 65 5.29 7.91 -17.43
CA MET A 65 4.44 6.94 -16.74
C MET A 65 5.00 6.55 -15.37
N ALA A 66 6.33 6.37 -15.26
CA ALA A 66 7.01 6.16 -13.99
C ALA A 66 6.83 7.36 -13.03
N ALA A 67 7.01 8.59 -13.52
CA ALA A 67 6.81 9.80 -12.71
C ALA A 67 5.34 9.98 -12.26
N ALA A 68 4.36 9.63 -13.10
CA ALA A 68 2.94 9.64 -12.73
C ALA A 68 2.63 8.61 -11.62
N ASN A 69 3.23 7.42 -11.68
CA ASN A 69 3.10 6.40 -10.64
C ASN A 69 3.80 6.83 -9.33
N ASP A 70 5.00 7.41 -9.40
CA ASP A 70 5.70 8.00 -8.24
C ASP A 70 4.83 9.07 -7.55
N LEU A 71 4.24 9.98 -8.33
CA LEU A 71 3.35 11.02 -7.82
C LEU A 71 2.07 10.43 -7.19
N SER A 72 1.43 9.46 -7.84
CA SER A 72 0.24 8.78 -7.32
C SER A 72 0.52 8.08 -5.99
N ASN A 73 1.65 7.36 -5.90
CA ASN A 73 2.09 6.70 -4.66
C ASN A 73 2.39 7.71 -3.54
N MET A 74 3.00 8.85 -3.87
CA MET A 74 3.27 9.94 -2.92
C MET A 74 1.96 10.55 -2.38
N ILE A 75 1.01 10.87 -3.26
CA ILE A 75 -0.32 11.39 -2.90
C ILE A 75 -1.07 10.38 -2.02
N LEU A 76 -1.04 9.08 -2.38
CA LEU A 76 -1.69 8.03 -1.60
C LEU A 76 -1.07 7.88 -0.19
N ALA A 77 0.27 7.92 -0.08
CA ALA A 77 0.96 7.86 1.20
C ALA A 77 0.63 9.06 2.09
N HIS A 78 0.56 10.26 1.49
CA HIS A 78 0.14 11.49 2.15
C HIS A 78 -1.29 11.36 2.70
N GLU A 79 -2.25 10.99 1.84
CA GLU A 79 -3.66 10.85 2.23
C GLU A 79 -3.87 9.77 3.31
N ILE A 80 -3.20 8.62 3.21
CA ILE A 80 -3.25 7.58 4.26
C ILE A 80 -2.83 8.13 5.63
N VAL A 81 -1.86 9.04 5.68
CA VAL A 81 -1.27 9.56 6.91
C VAL A 81 -2.00 10.78 7.46
N VAL A 82 -2.35 11.74 6.59
CA VAL A 82 -2.92 13.04 6.99
C VAL A 82 -4.44 12.97 7.17
N ASN A 83 -5.14 12.14 6.38
CA ASN A 83 -6.57 11.94 6.55
C ASN A 83 -6.82 10.79 7.54
N GLU A 84 -7.14 11.12 8.79
CA GLU A 84 -7.46 10.14 9.84
C GLU A 84 -8.61 9.18 9.46
N LYS A 85 -9.53 9.64 8.60
CA LYS A 85 -10.68 8.87 8.12
C LYS A 85 -10.44 8.22 6.75
N PHE A 86 -9.19 8.24 6.25
CA PHE A 86 -8.86 7.55 5.01
C PHE A 86 -9.24 6.07 5.11
N HIS A 87 -10.02 5.63 4.14
CA HIS A 87 -10.43 4.25 3.89
C HIS A 87 -10.61 4.09 2.39
N LEU A 88 -10.36 2.89 1.88
CA LEU A 88 -10.71 2.51 0.52
C LEU A 88 -12.20 2.15 0.49
N GLU A 89 -12.92 2.84 -0.38
CA GLU A 89 -14.29 2.52 -0.78
C GLU A 89 -14.25 1.55 -1.97
N GLN A 90 -15.32 0.76 -2.17
CA GLN A 90 -15.46 -0.01 -3.41
C GLN A 90 -15.72 0.97 -4.56
N ILE A 91 -14.92 0.89 -5.62
CA ILE A 91 -15.11 1.71 -6.82
C ILE A 91 -16.28 1.13 -7.61
N ASP A 92 -17.47 1.66 -7.37
CA ASP A 92 -18.63 1.40 -8.21
C ASP A 92 -18.42 2.04 -9.59
N LEU A 93 -18.36 1.20 -10.62
CA LEU A 93 -18.30 1.67 -12.00
C LEU A 93 -19.58 2.46 -12.31
N PRO A 94 -19.49 3.66 -12.94
CA PRO A 94 -20.67 4.45 -13.25
C PRO A 94 -21.72 3.62 -13.98
N GLU A 95 -22.98 3.63 -13.51
CA GLU A 95 -24.07 2.75 -14.01
C GLU A 95 -24.29 2.81 -15.52
N LYS A 96 -23.83 3.88 -16.18
CA LYS A 96 -23.97 4.15 -17.62
C LYS A 96 -22.68 3.92 -18.42
N SER A 97 -21.60 3.45 -17.78
CA SER A 97 -20.37 3.05 -18.46
C SER A 97 -20.59 1.74 -19.22
N VAL A 98 -20.00 1.63 -20.40
CA VAL A 98 -19.92 0.38 -21.17
C VAL A 98 -19.27 -0.72 -20.33
N GLU A 99 -18.26 -0.38 -19.52
CA GLU A 99 -17.55 -1.31 -18.63
C GLU A 99 -18.47 -1.88 -17.55
N SER A 100 -19.32 -1.05 -16.93
CA SER A 100 -20.29 -1.47 -15.93
C SER A 100 -21.29 -2.47 -16.55
N ARG A 101 -21.79 -2.16 -17.75
CA ARG A 101 -22.70 -3.05 -18.47
C ARG A 101 -22.03 -4.35 -18.92
N VAL A 102 -20.77 -4.32 -19.35
CA VAL A 102 -20.00 -5.52 -19.70
C VAL A 102 -19.79 -6.39 -18.45
N LYS A 103 -19.39 -5.80 -17.32
CA LYS A 103 -19.25 -6.51 -16.03
C LYS A 103 -20.56 -7.19 -15.64
N GLU A 104 -21.68 -6.47 -15.68
CA GLU A 104 -23.00 -7.01 -15.36
C GLU A 104 -23.38 -8.21 -16.25
N ILE A 105 -23.18 -8.09 -17.58
CA ILE A 105 -23.50 -9.15 -18.54
C ILE A 105 -22.61 -10.38 -18.30
N VAL A 106 -21.30 -10.21 -18.08
CA VAL A 106 -20.36 -11.33 -17.86
C VAL A 106 -20.66 -12.04 -16.54
N HIS A 107 -20.85 -11.29 -15.45
CA HIS A 107 -21.24 -11.87 -14.16
C HIS A 107 -22.58 -12.62 -14.28
N LYS A 108 -23.57 -12.04 -14.96
CA LYS A 108 -24.86 -12.71 -15.17
C LYS A 108 -24.68 -14.01 -15.98
N ALA A 109 -23.99 -13.97 -17.11
CA ALA A 109 -23.79 -15.15 -17.96
C ALA A 109 -23.10 -16.29 -17.19
N PHE A 110 -22.14 -15.98 -16.32
CA PHE A 110 -21.50 -16.95 -15.44
C PHE A 110 -22.49 -17.62 -14.45
N TRP A 111 -23.33 -16.83 -13.76
CA TRP A 111 -24.31 -17.39 -12.82
C TRP A 111 -25.44 -18.14 -13.54
N ASP A 112 -25.89 -17.66 -14.70
CA ASP A 112 -26.85 -18.35 -15.56
C ASP A 112 -26.29 -19.71 -16.04
N SER A 113 -25.00 -19.79 -16.38
CA SER A 113 -24.30 -21.05 -16.72
C SER A 113 -24.20 -22.00 -15.53
N LEU A 114 -23.80 -21.52 -14.34
CA LEU A 114 -23.75 -22.35 -13.13
C LEU A 114 -25.14 -22.89 -12.75
N GLU A 115 -26.19 -22.08 -12.92
CA GLU A 115 -27.57 -22.53 -12.70
C GLU A 115 -28.01 -23.57 -13.75
N SER A 116 -27.54 -23.49 -15.00
CA SER A 116 -27.77 -24.56 -15.99
C SER A 116 -27.11 -25.87 -15.57
N GLU A 117 -25.78 -25.85 -15.32
CA GLU A 117 -24.99 -27.05 -15.01
C GLU A 117 -25.51 -27.82 -13.79
N LEU A 118 -25.92 -27.10 -12.73
CA LEU A 118 -26.47 -27.70 -11.52
C LEU A 118 -27.91 -28.23 -11.67
N ASN A 119 -28.61 -27.89 -12.75
CA ASN A 119 -29.96 -28.38 -13.07
C ASN A 119 -29.97 -29.43 -14.20
N GLU A 120 -28.81 -29.79 -14.77
CA GLU A 120 -28.69 -30.86 -15.76
C GLU A 120 -28.78 -32.27 -15.11
N ASP A 121 -29.04 -33.28 -15.94
CA ASP A 121 -29.18 -34.70 -15.51
C ASP A 121 -28.30 -35.59 -16.40
N PRO A 122 -27.10 -36.02 -15.92
CA PRO A 122 -26.52 -35.74 -14.61
C PRO A 122 -26.02 -34.29 -14.47
N PRO A 123 -25.99 -33.72 -13.25
CA PRO A 123 -25.51 -32.36 -13.02
C PRO A 123 -24.00 -32.25 -13.23
N GLU A 124 -23.57 -31.17 -13.88
CA GLU A 124 -22.15 -30.82 -14.02
C GLU A 124 -21.70 -29.86 -12.90
N TYR A 125 -20.43 -29.96 -12.51
CA TYR A 125 -19.89 -29.30 -11.32
C TYR A 125 -18.66 -28.41 -11.59
N GLU A 126 -18.26 -28.26 -12.86
CA GLU A 126 -17.02 -27.60 -13.25
C GLU A 126 -16.95 -26.12 -12.82
N HIS A 127 -18.03 -25.36 -12.93
CA HIS A 127 -18.04 -23.98 -12.41
C HIS A 127 -18.10 -23.91 -10.88
N ALA A 128 -18.78 -24.86 -10.23
CA ALA A 128 -18.83 -24.93 -8.76
C ALA A 128 -17.44 -25.24 -8.16
N ILE A 129 -16.67 -26.14 -8.77
CA ILE A 129 -15.31 -26.48 -8.35
C ILE A 129 -14.39 -25.25 -8.42
N LYS A 130 -14.45 -24.49 -9.52
CA LYS A 130 -13.66 -23.24 -9.69
C LYS A 130 -14.03 -22.18 -8.65
N LEU A 131 -15.31 -22.07 -8.30
CA LEU A 131 -15.75 -21.16 -7.22
C LEU A 131 -15.18 -21.58 -5.86
N PHE A 132 -15.16 -22.87 -5.53
CA PHE A 132 -14.55 -23.33 -4.27
C PHE A 132 -13.02 -23.18 -4.25
N GLU A 133 -12.35 -23.33 -5.40
CA GLU A 133 -10.92 -23.02 -5.55
C GLU A 133 -10.63 -21.53 -5.27
N GLU A 134 -11.39 -20.61 -5.87
CA GLU A 134 -11.22 -19.18 -5.61
C GLU A 134 -11.59 -18.81 -4.16
N ILE A 135 -12.69 -19.34 -3.62
CA ILE A 135 -13.08 -19.16 -2.20
C ILE A 135 -11.96 -19.63 -1.27
N LYS A 136 -11.35 -20.79 -1.53
CA LYS A 136 -10.24 -21.32 -0.74
C LYS A 136 -9.08 -20.33 -0.71
N GLU A 137 -8.62 -19.85 -1.86
CA GLU A 137 -7.51 -18.90 -1.93
C GLU A 137 -7.85 -17.57 -1.24
N ILE A 138 -9.07 -17.06 -1.38
CA ILE A 138 -9.53 -15.86 -0.67
C ILE A 138 -9.50 -16.09 0.86
N LEU A 139 -10.07 -17.19 1.35
CA LEU A 139 -10.08 -17.52 2.78
C LEU A 139 -8.66 -17.69 3.33
N LEU A 140 -7.75 -18.29 2.56
CA LEU A 140 -6.33 -18.44 2.92
C LEU A 140 -5.58 -17.10 2.92
N SER A 141 -5.99 -16.13 2.10
CA SER A 141 -5.40 -14.78 2.06
C SER A 141 -5.68 -13.96 3.33
N PHE A 142 -6.80 -14.23 4.01
CA PHE A 142 -7.15 -13.59 5.29
C PHE A 142 -6.37 -14.15 6.49
N LEU A 143 -5.64 -15.26 6.32
CA LEU A 143 -4.93 -15.92 7.42
C LEU A 143 -3.54 -15.30 7.67
N ALA A 144 -3.34 -14.78 8.87
CA ALA A 144 -2.02 -14.38 9.35
C ALA A 144 -1.02 -15.57 9.29
N PRO A 145 0.28 -15.33 9.07
CA PRO A 145 1.29 -16.37 8.82
C PRO A 145 1.55 -17.36 9.99
N GLY A 146 0.88 -17.19 11.14
CA GLY A 146 0.89 -18.15 12.25
C GLY A 146 -0.37 -19.03 12.37
N ALA A 147 -1.41 -18.82 11.56
CA ALA A 147 -2.73 -19.46 11.71
C ALA A 147 -2.81 -20.91 11.16
N ASN A 148 -1.75 -21.69 11.35
CA ASN A 148 -1.53 -22.99 10.71
C ASN A 148 -2.67 -24.01 10.94
N ARG A 149 -3.29 -24.02 12.13
CA ARG A 149 -4.40 -24.95 12.42
C ARG A 149 -5.62 -24.68 11.52
N LEU A 150 -5.98 -23.41 11.32
CA LEU A 150 -7.13 -23.04 10.49
C LEU A 150 -6.79 -23.15 8.99
N ARG A 151 -5.55 -22.82 8.60
CA ARG A 151 -5.01 -23.06 7.26
C ARG A 151 -5.17 -24.54 6.86
N ASN A 152 -4.68 -25.46 7.70
CA ASN A 152 -4.77 -26.89 7.44
C ASN A 152 -6.23 -27.34 7.35
N GLN A 153 -7.09 -26.92 8.28
CA GLN A 153 -8.51 -27.26 8.26
C GLN A 153 -9.22 -26.80 6.98
N ILE A 154 -8.90 -25.60 6.47
CA ILE A 154 -9.44 -25.10 5.20
C ILE A 154 -8.91 -25.92 4.02
N CYS A 155 -7.61 -26.24 4.00
CA CYS A 155 -7.03 -27.07 2.94
C CYS A 155 -7.55 -28.51 2.91
N GLU A 156 -7.86 -29.09 4.08
CA GLU A 156 -8.41 -30.45 4.22
C GLU A 156 -9.89 -30.54 3.79
N VAL A 157 -10.70 -29.52 4.08
CA VAL A 157 -12.13 -29.52 3.72
C VAL A 157 -12.37 -28.99 2.30
N LEU A 158 -11.59 -27.99 1.86
CA LEU A 158 -11.61 -27.49 0.49
C LEU A 158 -10.45 -28.09 -0.32
N ASP A 159 -10.34 -29.42 -0.32
CA ASP A 159 -9.43 -30.15 -1.21
C ASP A 159 -10.05 -30.25 -2.61
N ILE A 160 -9.49 -29.52 -3.57
CA ILE A 160 -10.05 -29.38 -4.93
C ILE A 160 -9.94 -30.68 -5.72
N ASP A 161 -8.90 -31.49 -5.49
CA ASP A 161 -8.74 -32.78 -6.14
C ASP A 161 -9.74 -33.80 -5.57
N LEU A 162 -9.98 -33.77 -4.26
CA LEU A 162 -11.02 -34.59 -3.62
C LEU A 162 -12.43 -34.18 -4.06
N ILE A 163 -12.73 -32.88 -4.13
CA ILE A 163 -14.02 -32.35 -4.58
C ILE A 163 -14.27 -32.74 -6.04
N ARG A 164 -13.25 -32.68 -6.92
CA ARG A 164 -13.36 -33.16 -8.31
C ARG A 164 -13.63 -34.67 -8.37
N GLN A 165 -12.92 -35.48 -7.60
CA GLN A 165 -13.19 -36.94 -7.51
C GLN A 165 -14.61 -37.26 -6.99
N GLN A 166 -15.13 -36.46 -6.06
CA GLN A 166 -16.50 -36.60 -5.58
C GLN A 166 -17.53 -36.17 -6.65
N ALA A 167 -17.23 -35.15 -7.44
CA ALA A 167 -18.05 -34.70 -8.56
C ALA A 167 -18.14 -35.77 -9.66
N ASP A 168 -17.00 -36.35 -10.07
CA ASP A 168 -16.90 -37.45 -11.06
C ASP A 168 -17.68 -38.72 -10.66
N HIS A 169 -18.06 -38.83 -9.38
CA HIS A 169 -18.81 -39.96 -8.82
C HIS A 169 -20.20 -39.55 -8.28
N SER A 170 -20.68 -38.35 -8.63
CA SER A 170 -21.98 -37.80 -8.20
C SER A 170 -22.21 -37.83 -6.68
N ALA A 171 -21.13 -37.68 -5.90
CA ALA A 171 -21.11 -37.81 -4.45
C ALA A 171 -20.75 -36.50 -3.71
N VAL A 172 -20.60 -35.39 -4.44
CA VAL A 172 -20.19 -34.09 -3.88
C VAL A 172 -21.34 -33.38 -3.17
N ASP A 173 -21.10 -32.84 -1.96
CA ASP A 173 -22.09 -32.07 -1.20
C ASP A 173 -21.76 -30.56 -1.25
N ILE A 174 -22.23 -29.90 -2.30
CA ILE A 174 -22.07 -28.44 -2.50
C ILE A 174 -22.68 -27.66 -1.34
N CYS A 175 -23.83 -28.11 -0.81
CA CYS A 175 -24.51 -27.46 0.31
C CYS A 175 -23.68 -27.56 1.60
N GLY A 176 -23.10 -28.72 1.88
CA GLY A 176 -22.16 -28.93 2.99
C GLY A 176 -20.91 -28.05 2.88
N LEU A 177 -20.30 -28.01 1.69
CA LEU A 177 -19.14 -27.16 1.40
C LEU A 177 -19.45 -25.66 1.56
N ALA A 178 -20.56 -25.18 1.00
CA ALA A 178 -21.00 -23.79 1.15
C ALA A 178 -21.29 -23.43 2.61
N ASN A 179 -21.94 -24.31 3.37
CA ASN A 179 -22.15 -24.12 4.81
C ASN A 179 -20.83 -24.11 5.60
N TYR A 180 -19.83 -24.93 5.22
CA TYR A 180 -18.50 -24.86 5.82
C TYR A 180 -17.81 -23.52 5.55
N VAL A 181 -17.92 -23.00 4.32
CA VAL A 181 -17.42 -21.68 3.92
C VAL A 181 -18.07 -20.58 4.76
N VAL A 182 -19.40 -20.51 4.86
CA VAL A 182 -20.14 -19.52 5.67
C VAL A 182 -19.70 -19.59 7.15
N ASN A 183 -19.58 -20.81 7.71
CA ASN A 183 -19.11 -21.01 9.08
C ASN A 183 -17.63 -20.67 9.30
N THR A 184 -16.83 -20.58 8.23
CA THR A 184 -15.43 -20.17 8.26
C THR A 184 -15.32 -18.65 8.11
N MET A 185 -16.11 -18.04 7.22
CA MET A 185 -16.26 -16.60 7.11
C MET A 185 -16.68 -15.98 8.45
N GLY A 186 -17.70 -16.55 9.12
CA GLY A 186 -18.16 -16.10 10.44
C GLY A 186 -17.13 -16.22 11.59
N LYS A 187 -15.97 -16.84 11.37
CA LYS A 187 -14.83 -16.88 12.32
C LYS A 187 -13.72 -15.91 11.94
N LEU A 188 -13.73 -15.38 10.71
CA LEU A 188 -12.69 -14.54 10.13
C LEU A 188 -13.16 -13.09 9.90
N CYS A 189 -14.47 -12.85 9.81
CA CYS A 189 -15.03 -11.54 9.54
C CYS A 189 -14.94 -10.59 10.75
N ALA A 190 -14.93 -9.29 10.46
CA ALA A 190 -15.09 -8.27 11.49
C ALA A 190 -16.55 -8.25 12.02
N PRO A 191 -16.80 -7.86 13.29
CA PRO A 191 -18.14 -7.89 13.89
C PRO A 191 -19.23 -7.11 13.13
N VAL A 192 -18.84 -6.15 12.29
CA VAL A 192 -19.76 -5.40 11.41
C VAL A 192 -20.42 -6.29 10.34
N ARG A 193 -19.82 -7.45 10.02
CA ARG A 193 -20.31 -8.41 9.01
C ARG A 193 -21.10 -9.58 9.60
N ASP A 194 -21.25 -9.67 10.92
CA ASP A 194 -21.99 -10.76 11.57
C ASP A 194 -23.44 -10.87 11.04
N GLU A 195 -24.09 -9.74 10.76
CA GLU A 195 -25.42 -9.71 10.16
C GLU A 195 -25.44 -10.09 8.67
N ASP A 196 -24.36 -9.83 7.93
CA ASP A 196 -24.24 -10.25 6.54
C ASP A 196 -24.02 -11.77 6.45
N VAL A 197 -23.16 -12.33 7.31
CA VAL A 197 -22.94 -13.78 7.43
C VAL A 197 -24.21 -14.52 7.90
N LYS A 198 -25.01 -13.94 8.81
CA LYS A 198 -26.31 -14.50 9.21
C LYS A 198 -27.30 -14.58 8.05
N LYS A 199 -27.34 -13.59 7.15
CA LYS A 199 -28.21 -13.63 5.96
C LYS A 199 -27.85 -14.82 5.06
N LEU A 200 -26.55 -15.10 4.86
CA LEU A 200 -26.10 -16.27 4.08
C LEU A 200 -26.69 -17.59 4.58
N GLN A 201 -26.80 -17.76 5.91
CA GLN A 201 -27.39 -18.96 6.52
C GLN A 201 -28.91 -19.12 6.25
N THR A 202 -29.57 -18.09 5.71
CA THR A 202 -31.00 -18.09 5.37
C THR A 202 -31.28 -18.18 3.87
N THR A 203 -30.25 -18.13 3.02
CA THR A 203 -30.40 -18.18 1.56
C THR A 203 -30.75 -19.59 1.08
N GLY A 204 -31.88 -19.74 0.37
CA GLY A 204 -32.45 -21.04 0.02
C GLY A 204 -31.97 -21.69 -1.29
N SER A 205 -31.40 -20.93 -2.22
CA SER A 205 -30.83 -21.45 -3.48
C SER A 205 -29.30 -21.50 -3.39
N ILE A 206 -28.68 -22.59 -3.83
CA ILE A 206 -27.23 -22.77 -3.76
C ILE A 206 -26.46 -21.79 -4.65
N VAL A 207 -26.99 -21.47 -5.83
CA VAL A 207 -26.41 -20.47 -6.76
C VAL A 207 -26.44 -19.08 -6.11
N GLN A 208 -27.57 -18.71 -5.50
CA GLN A 208 -27.70 -17.44 -4.79
C GLN A 208 -26.80 -17.40 -3.55
N LEU A 209 -26.66 -18.51 -2.80
CA LEU A 209 -25.76 -18.61 -1.65
C LEU A 209 -24.30 -18.42 -2.06
N LEU A 210 -23.84 -19.08 -3.12
CA LEU A 210 -22.48 -18.89 -3.65
C LEU A 210 -22.25 -17.45 -4.10
N ARG A 211 -23.22 -16.85 -4.78
CA ARG A 211 -23.16 -15.43 -5.19
C ARG A 211 -23.06 -14.47 -3.99
N ASP A 212 -23.87 -14.69 -2.96
CA ASP A 212 -23.87 -13.86 -1.75
C ASP A 212 -22.59 -14.08 -0.92
N ILE A 213 -22.04 -15.29 -0.89
CA ILE A 213 -20.72 -15.61 -0.31
C ILE A 213 -19.64 -14.74 -0.97
N PHE A 214 -19.58 -14.69 -2.30
CA PHE A 214 -18.59 -13.86 -3.01
C PHE A 214 -18.74 -12.37 -2.69
N HIS A 215 -19.98 -11.87 -2.64
CA HIS A 215 -20.24 -10.48 -2.25
C HIS A 215 -19.71 -10.16 -0.85
N VAL A 216 -19.97 -11.02 0.14
CA VAL A 216 -19.47 -10.84 1.51
C VAL A 216 -17.95 -11.04 1.60
N LEU A 217 -17.37 -11.94 0.80
CA LEU A 217 -15.91 -12.09 0.70
C LEU A 217 -15.23 -10.81 0.15
N ASP A 218 -15.81 -10.14 -0.84
CA ASP A 218 -15.29 -8.87 -1.36
C ASP A 218 -15.41 -7.72 -0.36
N LEU A 219 -16.46 -7.71 0.47
CA LEU A 219 -16.55 -6.80 1.62
C LEU A 219 -15.47 -7.13 2.68
N MET A 220 -15.24 -8.40 2.97
CA MET A 220 -14.16 -8.84 3.89
C MET A 220 -12.77 -8.48 3.38
N LYS A 221 -12.51 -8.54 2.06
CA LYS A 221 -11.25 -8.04 1.45
C LYS A 221 -11.05 -6.56 1.76
N MET A 222 -12.10 -5.73 1.57
CA MET A 222 -12.03 -4.30 1.85
C MET A 222 -11.86 -4.00 3.34
N ASP A 223 -12.57 -4.71 4.21
CA ASP A 223 -12.41 -4.61 5.67
C ASP A 223 -10.95 -4.95 6.09
N MET A 224 -10.34 -6.00 5.51
CA MET A 224 -8.94 -6.37 5.77
C MET A 224 -7.95 -5.31 5.27
N ILE A 225 -8.14 -4.76 4.07
CA ILE A 225 -7.25 -3.72 3.51
C ILE A 225 -7.33 -2.45 4.38
N ASN A 226 -8.53 -2.03 4.74
CA ASN A 226 -8.75 -0.87 5.60
C ASN A 226 -8.15 -1.05 7.01
N TYR A 227 -8.31 -2.24 7.61
CA TYR A 227 -7.63 -2.59 8.85
C TYR A 227 -6.10 -2.57 8.71
N THR A 228 -5.56 -3.07 7.61
CA THR A 228 -4.12 -3.07 7.32
C THR A 228 -3.58 -1.64 7.19
N ILE A 229 -4.29 -0.76 6.49
CA ILE A 229 -3.94 0.67 6.39
C ILE A 229 -3.93 1.34 7.76
N GLN A 230 -4.95 1.10 8.59
CA GLN A 230 -5.01 1.63 9.95
C GLN A 230 -3.84 1.15 10.84
N ASN A 231 -3.44 -0.12 10.72
CA ASN A 231 -2.29 -0.66 11.45
C ASN A 231 -0.94 -0.12 10.96
N LEU A 232 -0.80 0.17 9.67
CA LEU A 232 0.44 0.70 9.09
C LEU A 232 0.59 2.22 9.28
N ARG A 233 -0.51 2.97 9.42
CA ARG A 233 -0.50 4.45 9.59
C ARG A 233 0.49 4.95 10.65
N PRO A 234 0.59 4.38 11.88
CA PRO A 234 1.55 4.85 12.89
C PRO A 234 3.03 4.61 12.54
N HIS A 235 3.31 3.71 11.59
CA HIS A 235 4.64 3.47 11.06
C HIS A 235 4.95 4.46 9.92
N LEU A 236 3.99 4.64 9.00
CA LEU A 236 4.09 5.63 7.92
C LEU A 236 4.29 7.06 8.46
N GLN A 237 3.53 7.44 9.49
CA GLN A 237 3.65 8.74 10.18
C GLN A 237 5.07 9.09 10.64
N ARG A 238 5.94 8.11 10.90
CA ARG A 238 7.32 8.35 11.36
C ARG A 238 8.29 8.67 10.22
N GLN A 239 7.95 8.33 8.98
CA GLN A 239 8.85 8.40 7.82
C GLN A 239 8.26 9.19 6.65
N ILE A 240 6.98 9.55 6.71
CA ILE A 240 6.26 10.21 5.60
C ILE A 240 6.94 11.50 5.14
N VAL A 241 7.45 12.32 6.07
CA VAL A 241 8.06 13.63 5.76
C VAL A 241 9.32 13.47 4.91
N ASP A 242 10.16 12.48 5.21
CA ASP A 242 11.38 12.22 4.45
C ASP A 242 11.05 11.55 3.10
N TYR A 243 10.04 10.67 3.08
CA TYR A 243 9.54 10.02 1.87
C TYR A 243 8.96 11.04 0.87
N GLU A 244 8.04 11.89 1.32
CA GLU A 244 7.44 12.97 0.51
C GLU A 244 8.50 13.93 -0.02
N ARG A 245 9.44 14.39 0.84
CA ARG A 245 10.53 15.26 0.39
C ARG A 245 11.39 14.62 -0.69
N THR A 246 11.74 13.35 -0.51
CA THR A 246 12.57 12.61 -1.47
C THR A 246 11.83 12.44 -2.80
N LYS A 247 10.56 11.98 -2.77
CA LYS A 247 9.75 11.79 -3.98
C LYS A 247 9.39 13.09 -4.69
N PHE A 248 9.08 14.15 -3.94
CA PHE A 248 8.85 15.47 -4.52
C PHE A 248 10.12 16.00 -5.20
N GLN A 249 11.30 15.85 -4.59
CA GLN A 249 12.56 16.23 -5.21
C GLN A 249 12.86 15.42 -6.48
N GLU A 250 12.65 14.10 -6.47
CA GLU A 250 12.77 13.25 -7.67
C GLU A 250 11.84 13.68 -8.82
N ILE A 251 10.67 14.24 -8.51
CA ILE A 251 9.74 14.79 -9.51
C ILE A 251 10.23 16.15 -10.02
N LEU A 252 10.69 17.04 -9.15
CA LEU A 252 11.24 18.36 -9.51
C LEU A 252 12.47 18.25 -10.41
N ASP A 253 13.37 17.31 -10.12
CA ASP A 253 14.59 17.08 -10.91
C ASP A 253 14.27 16.65 -12.36
N LYS A 254 13.10 16.04 -12.59
CA LYS A 254 12.58 15.64 -13.90
C LYS A 254 11.78 16.76 -14.59
N THR A 255 11.25 17.73 -13.84
CA THR A 255 10.29 18.75 -14.32
C THR A 255 10.77 20.19 -14.07
N PRO A 256 11.68 20.73 -14.89
CA PRO A 256 12.11 22.12 -14.76
C PRO A 256 10.92 23.08 -14.92
N ASN A 257 10.84 24.07 -14.01
CA ASN A 257 9.75 25.06 -13.87
C ASN A 257 8.42 24.55 -13.27
N ALA A 258 8.35 23.35 -12.68
CA ALA A 258 7.11 22.83 -12.07
C ALA A 258 6.58 23.59 -10.83
N LEU A 259 7.31 24.57 -10.30
CA LEU A 259 6.93 25.36 -9.10
C LEU A 259 6.54 26.81 -9.43
N SER A 260 5.96 27.02 -10.60
CA SER A 260 5.59 28.35 -11.10
C SER A 260 4.65 29.13 -10.18
N GLN A 261 3.54 28.50 -9.79
CA GLN A 261 2.47 29.09 -8.97
C GLN A 261 2.92 29.20 -7.51
N THR A 262 3.65 28.21 -7.01
CA THR A 262 4.29 28.23 -5.68
C THR A 262 5.26 29.41 -5.56
N THR A 263 6.05 29.67 -6.61
CA THR A 263 6.99 30.80 -6.64
C THR A 263 6.26 32.15 -6.70
N GLU A 264 5.17 32.25 -7.46
CA GLU A 264 4.33 33.45 -7.53
C GLU A 264 3.62 33.73 -6.20
N TRP A 265 2.98 32.72 -5.59
CA TRP A 265 2.33 32.80 -4.29
C TRP A 265 3.28 33.26 -3.17
N ILE A 266 4.52 32.77 -3.14
CA ILE A 266 5.53 33.22 -2.17
C ILE A 266 5.92 34.68 -2.42
N LYS A 267 6.09 35.12 -3.68
CA LYS A 267 6.40 36.52 -4.01
C LYS A 267 5.27 37.46 -3.60
N GLU A 268 4.02 37.12 -3.91
CA GLU A 268 2.84 37.87 -3.46
C GLU A 268 2.72 37.92 -1.94
N SER A 269 3.21 36.90 -1.23
CA SER A 269 3.22 36.87 0.23
C SER A 269 4.31 37.76 0.83
N ILE A 270 5.43 37.95 0.12
CA ILE A 270 6.52 38.86 0.47
C ILE A 270 6.12 40.32 0.24
N GLU A 271 5.55 40.64 -0.92
CA GLU A 271 5.16 42.01 -1.30
C GLU A 271 4.10 42.60 -0.35
N ASP A 272 3.14 41.80 0.09
CA ASP A 272 2.14 42.22 1.09
C ASP A 272 2.76 42.54 2.46
N ILE A 273 3.75 41.78 2.93
CA ILE A 273 4.41 42.09 4.20
C ILE A 273 5.28 43.35 4.06
N LEU A 274 5.95 43.52 2.92
CA LEU A 274 6.74 44.72 2.62
C LEU A 274 5.88 45.98 2.51
N SER A 275 4.64 45.87 2.02
CA SER A 275 3.70 47.00 1.92
C SER A 275 2.92 47.29 3.21
N THR A 276 2.82 46.33 4.15
CA THR A 276 2.28 46.57 5.51
C THR A 276 3.31 47.02 6.54
N LEU A 277 4.61 46.98 6.21
CA LEU A 277 5.68 47.55 7.02
C LEU A 277 5.60 49.11 7.05
N PRO A 278 5.70 49.76 8.22
CA PRO A 278 5.72 51.22 8.31
C PRO A 278 6.89 51.85 7.54
N SER A 279 6.64 52.95 6.83
CA SER A 279 7.67 53.69 6.09
C SER A 279 8.82 54.14 7.02
N PRO A 280 10.10 53.95 6.63
CA PRO A 280 11.24 54.18 7.51
C PRO A 280 11.53 55.68 7.70
N GLY A 281 10.90 56.26 8.72
CA GLY A 281 11.36 57.50 9.33
C GLY A 281 12.61 57.27 10.17
N THR A 282 13.77 57.61 9.60
CA THR A 282 15.06 57.83 10.28
C THR A 282 15.96 56.60 10.55
N GLU A 283 17.13 56.66 9.91
CA GLU A 283 18.41 56.00 10.23
C GLU A 283 18.62 54.50 9.97
N GLN A 284 19.91 54.17 9.83
CA GLN A 284 20.42 53.01 9.10
C GLN A 284 20.66 51.81 10.02
N SER A 285 20.22 50.62 9.60
CA SER A 285 21.05 49.39 9.46
C SER A 285 20.20 48.12 9.51
N SER A 286 20.75 47.05 8.90
CA SER A 286 20.11 45.74 8.68
C SER A 286 18.94 45.76 7.69
N GLY A 287 19.09 44.99 6.60
CA GLY A 287 17.98 44.75 5.67
C GLY A 287 16.80 44.10 6.39
N SER A 288 15.60 44.30 5.84
CA SER A 288 14.35 43.72 6.33
C SER A 288 14.38 42.20 6.23
N ASN A 289 14.98 41.55 7.24
CA ASN A 289 15.09 40.10 7.38
C ASN A 289 13.72 39.50 7.70
N LEU A 290 12.87 39.44 6.68
CA LEU A 290 11.60 38.71 6.68
C LEU A 290 11.88 37.27 7.10
N SER A 291 11.28 36.82 8.21
CA SER A 291 11.36 35.42 8.58
C SER A 291 10.60 34.58 7.55
N PRO A 292 11.16 33.46 7.05
CA PRO A 292 10.44 32.54 6.17
C PRO A 292 9.09 32.10 6.77
N THR A 293 9.01 31.93 8.09
CA THR A 293 7.78 31.61 8.81
C THR A 293 6.73 32.72 8.72
N GLN A 294 7.13 34.00 8.73
CA GLN A 294 6.19 35.12 8.56
C GLN A 294 5.63 35.16 7.13
N VAL A 295 6.48 34.93 6.12
CA VAL A 295 6.07 34.85 4.71
C VAL A 295 5.08 33.71 4.49
N LEU A 296 5.40 32.51 4.99
CA LEU A 296 4.52 31.34 4.88
C LEU A 296 3.20 31.55 5.61
N ASN A 297 3.22 32.07 6.84
CA ASN A 297 1.99 32.35 7.59
C ASN A 297 1.10 33.36 6.85
N ASN A 298 1.66 34.42 6.26
CA ASN A 298 0.89 35.36 5.45
C ASN A 298 0.29 34.68 4.20
N GLY A 299 1.09 33.86 3.51
CA GLY A 299 0.64 33.10 2.34
C GLY A 299 -0.50 32.12 2.63
N TYR A 300 -0.44 31.39 3.75
CA TYR A 300 -1.53 30.52 4.19
C TYR A 300 -2.78 31.31 4.61
N LEU A 301 -2.62 32.42 5.33
CA LEU A 301 -3.75 33.29 5.69
C LEU A 301 -4.43 33.86 4.43
N LYS A 302 -3.67 34.26 3.40
CA LYS A 302 -4.21 34.68 2.10
C LYS A 302 -5.08 33.61 1.42
N LEU A 303 -4.61 32.36 1.35
CA LEU A 303 -5.37 31.23 0.76
C LEU A 303 -6.75 31.05 1.44
N LEU A 304 -6.79 31.20 2.77
CA LEU A 304 -7.99 31.06 3.58
C LEU A 304 -8.91 32.29 3.57
N GLN A 305 -8.35 33.50 3.42
CA GLN A 305 -9.09 34.75 3.57
C GLN A 305 -9.55 35.40 2.25
N GLY A 306 -8.91 35.09 1.10
CA GLY A 306 -9.10 35.81 -0.16
C GLY A 306 -9.61 34.98 -1.36
N ASP A 307 -9.71 35.62 -2.51
CA ASP A 307 -10.38 35.17 -3.75
C ASP A 307 -9.66 34.05 -4.56
N TYR A 308 -8.97 33.11 -3.89
CA TYR A 308 -8.39 31.90 -4.51
C TYR A 308 -9.44 30.88 -5.03
N GLN A 309 -10.67 31.32 -5.34
CA GLN A 309 -11.60 30.54 -6.17
C GLN A 309 -11.29 30.67 -7.67
N THR A 310 -10.50 31.68 -8.07
CA THR A 310 -10.15 31.94 -9.49
C THR A 310 -8.67 31.79 -9.81
N LYS A 311 -7.78 31.86 -8.81
CA LYS A 311 -6.37 31.50 -8.93
C LYS A 311 -6.16 30.01 -8.64
N ALA A 312 -5.33 29.36 -9.45
CA ALA A 312 -4.92 27.99 -9.20
C ALA A 312 -4.04 27.89 -7.93
N LEU A 313 -4.08 26.72 -7.28
CA LEU A 313 -3.36 26.47 -6.03
C LEU A 313 -1.86 26.29 -6.26
N PRO A 314 -1.00 26.67 -5.29
CA PRO A 314 0.42 26.33 -5.32
C PRO A 314 0.63 24.83 -5.56
N GLU A 315 1.55 24.45 -6.44
CA GLU A 315 1.79 23.05 -6.81
C GLU A 315 2.15 22.19 -5.58
N THR A 316 2.77 22.78 -4.56
CA THR A 316 3.10 22.12 -3.27
C THR A 316 1.89 21.86 -2.36
N LEU A 317 0.70 22.38 -2.68
CA LEU A 317 -0.52 22.26 -1.86
C LEU A 317 -1.64 21.51 -2.59
N MET A 318 -1.36 20.91 -3.76
CA MET A 318 -2.37 20.23 -4.58
C MET A 318 -2.99 19.00 -3.90
N THR A 319 -2.24 18.29 -3.04
CA THR A 319 -2.78 17.22 -2.17
C THR A 319 -3.82 17.73 -1.18
N ASP A 320 -3.71 19.01 -0.79
CA ASP A 320 -4.40 19.58 0.36
C ASP A 320 -5.62 20.42 -0.06
N GLU A 321 -5.93 20.49 -1.36
CA GLU A 321 -6.98 21.35 -1.92
C GLU A 321 -8.32 21.22 -1.17
N THR A 322 -8.84 19.99 -1.04
CA THR A 322 -10.12 19.72 -0.38
C THR A 322 -10.09 20.12 1.10
N ARG A 323 -8.99 19.84 1.80
CA ARG A 323 -8.77 20.19 3.21
C ARG A 323 -8.66 21.70 3.41
N LEU A 324 -8.04 22.43 2.48
CA LEU A 324 -7.99 23.90 2.46
C LEU A 324 -9.36 24.52 2.19
N GLN A 325 -10.14 23.94 1.27
CA GLN A 325 -11.52 24.36 1.01
C GLN A 325 -12.41 24.17 2.25
N GLU A 326 -12.39 23.01 2.90
CA GLU A 326 -13.09 22.77 4.17
C GLU A 326 -12.71 23.78 5.27
N LEU A 327 -11.41 24.09 5.40
CA LEU A 327 -10.93 25.00 6.44
C LEU A 327 -11.36 26.44 6.18
N LYS A 328 -11.44 26.84 4.90
CA LYS A 328 -12.02 28.11 4.45
C LYS A 328 -13.52 28.19 4.71
N GLU A 329 -14.27 27.11 4.49
CA GLU A 329 -15.70 27.06 4.84
C GLU A 329 -15.92 27.19 6.36
N LYS A 330 -15.15 26.46 7.16
CA LYS A 330 -15.18 26.56 8.64
C LYS A 330 -14.86 27.98 9.11
N LEU A 331 -13.82 28.62 8.55
CA LEU A 331 -13.48 30.03 8.83
C LEU A 331 -14.64 30.98 8.48
N ASN A 332 -15.26 30.81 7.32
CA ASN A 332 -16.39 31.62 6.86
C ASN A 332 -17.66 31.41 7.71
N HIS A 333 -17.83 30.24 8.32
CA HIS A 333 -18.90 29.98 9.28
C HIS A 333 -18.66 30.75 10.57
N VAL A 334 -17.43 30.72 11.11
CA VAL A 334 -17.06 31.45 12.33
C VAL A 334 -17.15 32.97 12.13
N LYS A 335 -16.79 33.50 10.95
CA LYS A 335 -16.93 34.94 10.63
C LYS A 335 -18.38 35.45 10.51
N LYS A 336 -19.38 34.57 10.47
CA LYS A 336 -20.80 34.91 10.35
C LYS A 336 -21.56 34.89 11.69
N VAL A 337 -20.89 34.51 12.78
CA VAL A 337 -21.42 34.42 14.15
C VAL A 337 -20.89 35.59 14.98
#